data_AF-A0A7V5SQY9-F1
#
_entry.id   AF-A0A7V5SQY9-F1
#
_cell.length_a   1.000
_cell.length_b   1.000
_cell.length_c   1.000
_cell.angle_alpha   90.00
_cell.angle_beta   90.00
_cell.angle_gamma   90.00
#
_symmetry.space_group_name_H-M   'P 1'
#
loop_
_entity.id
_entity.type
_entity.pdbx_description
1 polymer ?
#
loop_
_entity_poly.entity_id
_entity_poly.type
_entity_poly.pdbx_seq_one_letter_code
_entity_poly.pdbx_strand_id
1 'polypeptide(L)' 'MRTIDKDTFLRSFKVLSNQSFDLFLGSGASVSSGIPTGNELIFHFKREILSSKGIINGKKFQDLKIEFNKKIIQSYF' A
#
# COMPACT_ATOMS: atom_id res chain seq x y z
N MET A 1 -15.37 -8.97 -15.55
CA MET A 1 -15.05 -9.30 -14.15
C MET A 1 -16.29 -9.93 -13.54
N ARG A 2 -16.20 -11.12 -12.95
CA ARG A 2 -17.35 -11.82 -12.34
C ARG A 2 -17.46 -11.33 -10.89
N THR A 3 -18.60 -10.78 -10.50
CA THR A 3 -18.84 -10.37 -9.11
C THR A 3 -19.36 -11.58 -8.33
N ILE A 4 -18.72 -11.89 -7.22
CA ILE A 4 -19.13 -12.94 -6.29
C ILE A 4 -19.63 -12.25 -5.03
N ASP A 5 -20.80 -12.63 -4.52
CA ASP A 5 -21.27 -12.10 -3.24
C ASP A 5 -20.49 -12.70 -2.07
N LYS A 6 -20.48 -11.98 -0.94
CA LYS A 6 -19.72 -12.36 0.24
C LYS A 6 -20.06 -13.77 0.75
N ASP A 7 -21.33 -14.15 0.74
CA ASP A 7 -21.75 -15.44 1.29
C ASP A 7 -21.30 -16.59 0.40
N THR A 8 -21.35 -16.41 -0.92
CA THR A 8 -20.80 -17.37 -1.89
C THR A 8 -19.28 -17.49 -1.77
N PHE A 9 -18.58 -16.38 -1.55
CA PHE A 9 -17.14 -16.41 -1.26
C PHE A 9 -16.86 -17.19 0.03
N LEU A 10 -17.56 -16.94 1.13
CA LEU A 10 -17.34 -17.66 2.39
C LEU A 10 -17.64 -19.17 2.28
N ARG A 11 -18.67 -19.55 1.53
CA ARG A 11 -19.00 -20.96 1.26
C ARG A 11 -17.87 -21.69 0.53
N SER A 12 -17.11 -21.02 -0.33
CA SER A 12 -16.00 -21.68 -1.04
C SER A 12 -14.90 -22.16 -0.08
N PHE A 13 -14.67 -21.45 1.03
CA PHE A 13 -13.75 -21.88 2.09
C PHE A 13 -14.29 -23.06 2.89
N LYS A 14 -15.62 -23.15 3.09
CA LYS A 14 -16.23 -24.20 3.90
C LYS A 14 -16.24 -25.58 3.21
N VAL A 15 -16.20 -25.61 1.87
CA VAL A 15 -16.42 -26.82 1.05
C VAL A 15 -15.10 -27.46 0.57
N LEU A 16 -13.94 -26.87 0.87
CA LEU A 16 -12.66 -27.37 0.36
C LEU A 16 -12.26 -28.72 0.95
N SER A 17 -12.11 -29.72 0.07
CA SER A 17 -11.57 -31.04 0.39
C SER A 17 -10.10 -30.88 0.82
N ASN A 18 -9.79 -31.34 2.03
CA ASN A 18 -8.49 -31.34 2.73
C ASN A 18 -8.16 -30.14 3.63
N GLN A 19 -9.07 -29.15 3.81
CA GLN A 19 -8.95 -28.06 4.79
C GLN A 19 -7.65 -27.19 4.72
N SER A 20 -6.87 -27.28 3.66
CA SER A 20 -5.63 -26.51 3.47
C SER A 20 -5.83 -25.33 2.53
N PHE A 21 -5.22 -24.19 2.86
CA PHE A 21 -5.24 -22.98 2.04
C PHE A 21 -3.85 -22.40 1.92
N ASP A 22 -3.48 -22.03 0.70
CA ASP A 22 -2.35 -21.15 0.46
C ASP A 22 -2.87 -19.72 0.31
N LEU A 23 -2.39 -18.81 1.16
CA LEU A 23 -2.72 -17.39 1.08
C LEU A 23 -1.53 -16.61 0.54
N PHE A 24 -1.75 -15.90 -0.57
CA PHE A 24 -0.81 -14.91 -1.06
C PHE A 24 -1.08 -13.58 -0.36
N LEU A 25 -0.18 -13.18 0.53
CA LEU A 25 -0.27 -11.94 1.27
C LEU A 25 0.80 -10.95 0.78
N GLY A 26 0.43 -9.68 0.70
CA GLY A 26 1.36 -8.57 0.52
C GLY A 26 1.59 -7.82 1.83
N SER A 27 2.45 -6.78 1.80
CA SER A 27 2.72 -5.89 2.94
C SER A 27 1.46 -5.26 3.54
N GLY A 28 0.37 -5.15 2.75
CA GLY A 28 -0.93 -4.66 3.20
C GLY A 28 -1.52 -5.45 4.38
N ALA A 29 -1.19 -6.74 4.50
CA ALA A 29 -1.64 -7.57 5.62
C ALA A 29 -1.02 -7.14 6.97
N SER A 30 0.09 -6.39 6.94
CA SER A 30 0.87 -6.01 8.12
C SER A 30 0.70 -4.54 8.54
N VAL A 31 -0.12 -3.77 7.84
CA VAL A 31 -0.34 -2.32 8.11
C VAL A 31 -0.87 -2.07 9.51
N SER A 32 -1.77 -2.93 10.01
CA SER A 32 -2.30 -2.84 11.38
C SER A 32 -1.24 -3.06 12.45
N SER A 33 -0.14 -3.74 12.11
CA SER A 33 1.04 -3.92 12.98
C SER A 33 2.07 -2.81 12.81
N GLY A 34 1.74 -1.73 12.10
CA GLY A 34 2.62 -0.59 11.87
C GLY A 34 3.66 -0.81 10.77
N ILE A 35 3.55 -1.89 9.97
CA ILE A 35 4.45 -2.13 8.83
C ILE A 35 3.92 -1.37 7.61
N PRO A 36 4.69 -0.43 7.02
CA PRO A 36 4.24 0.33 5.87
C PRO A 36 4.09 -0.56 4.64
N THR A 37 3.17 -0.18 3.77
CA THR A 37 3.02 -0.78 2.45
C THR A 37 4.19 -0.41 1.54
N GLY A 38 4.43 -1.23 0.51
CA GLY A 38 5.39 -0.89 -0.55
C GLY A 38 5.10 0.48 -1.20
N ASN A 39 3.83 0.82 -1.40
CA ASN A 39 3.45 2.13 -1.96
C ASN A 39 3.82 3.30 -1.03
N GLU A 40 3.62 3.15 0.28
CA GLU A 40 4.03 4.17 1.26
C GLU A 40 5.54 4.35 1.27
N LEU A 41 6.30 3.25 1.21
CA LEU A 41 7.76 3.29 1.11
C LEU A 41 8.24 3.98 -0.18
N ILE A 42 7.58 3.73 -1.33
CA ILE A 42 7.92 4.41 -2.59
C ILE A 42 7.83 5.93 -2.43
N PHE A 43 6.73 6.45 -1.88
CA PHE A 43 6.58 7.89 -1.66
C PHE A 43 7.58 8.43 -0.63
N HIS A 44 7.88 7.65 0.41
CA HIS A 44 8.93 7.98 1.36
C HIS A 44 10.29 8.16 0.66
N PHE A 45 10.73 7.18 -0.14
CA PHE A 45 12.00 7.25 -0.84
C PHE A 45 12.05 8.36 -1.88
N LYS A 46 10.97 8.57 -2.64
CA LYS A 46 10.88 9.70 -3.58
C LYS A 46 11.07 11.04 -2.86
N ARG A 47 10.42 11.24 -1.71
CA ARG A 47 10.59 12.45 -0.89
C ARG A 47 12.05 12.61 -0.43
N GLU A 48 12.66 11.54 0.10
CA GLU A 48 14.06 11.57 0.56
C GLU A 48 15.03 11.94 -0.56
N ILE A 49 14.87 11.35 -1.75
CA ILE A 49 15.70 11.65 -2.92
C ILE A 49 15.57 13.11 -3.35
N LEU A 50 14.35 13.64 -3.41
CA LEU A 50 14.13 15.03 -3.80
C LEU A 50 14.63 16.01 -2.73
N SER A 51 14.48 15.65 -1.45
CA SER A 51 14.97 16.46 -0.33
C SER A 51 16.50 16.47 -0.28
N SER A 52 17.16 15.33 -0.50
CA SER A 52 18.63 15.24 -0.50
C SER A 52 19.26 16.02 -1.66
N LYS A 53 18.52 16.18 -2.77
CA LYS A 53 18.92 17.00 -3.93
C LYS A 53 18.54 18.48 -3.80
N GLY A 54 17.89 18.89 -2.71
CA GLY A 54 17.43 20.27 -2.52
C GLY A 54 16.31 20.71 -3.46
N ILE A 55 15.63 19.79 -4.15
CA ILE A 55 14.55 20.08 -5.10
C ILE A 55 13.27 20.47 -4.35
N ILE A 56 13.02 19.81 -3.21
CA ILE A 56 11.89 20.11 -2.33
C ILE A 56 12.38 20.29 -0.89
N ASN A 57 11.62 21.05 -0.09
CA ASN A 57 11.82 21.07 1.35
C ASN A 57 11.14 19.84 1.98
N GLY A 58 11.93 18.82 2.36
CA GLY A 58 11.40 17.57 2.94
C GLY A 58 10.51 17.77 4.18
N LYS A 59 10.77 18.80 5.00
CA LYS A 59 9.92 19.13 6.16
C LYS A 59 8.54 19.62 5.76
N LYS A 60 8.44 20.36 4.65
CA LYS A 60 7.14 20.85 4.12
C LYS A 60 6.27 19.70 3.60
N PHE A 61 6.89 18.66 3.07
CA PHE A 61 6.22 17.48 2.50
C PHE A 61 6.31 16.25 3.40
N GLN A 62 6.37 16.44 4.72
CA GLN A 62 6.53 15.36 5.68
C GLN A 62 5.31 14.43 5.69
N ASP A 63 4.11 15.00 5.66
CA ASP A 63 2.86 14.22 5.66
C ASP A 63 2.56 13.69 4.26
N LEU A 64 2.87 12.42 4.05
CA LEU A 64 2.61 11.70 2.82
C LEU A 64 1.17 11.16 2.74
N LYS A 65 0.31 11.35 3.74
CA LYS A 65 -1.12 11.00 3.62
C LYS A 65 -1.88 12.03 2.80
N ILE A 66 -1.38 13.26 2.73
CA ILE A 66 -1.95 14.35 1.93
C ILE A 66 -1.73 14.08 0.44
N GLU A 67 -2.82 13.92 -0.32
CA GLU A 67 -2.75 13.61 -1.76
C GLU A 67 -2.06 14.73 -2.57
N PHE A 68 -2.25 15.99 -2.17
CA PHE A 68 -1.54 17.12 -2.77
C PHE A 68 -0.02 16.96 -2.66
N ASN A 69 0.50 16.56 -1.51
CA ASN A 69 1.94 16.32 -1.32
C ASN A 69 2.44 15.18 -2.22
N LYS A 70 1.68 14.09 -2.32
CA LYS A 70 1.99 12.98 -3.24
C LYS A 70 2.03 13.45 -4.69
N LYS A 71 1.08 14.29 -5.13
CA LYS A 71 1.04 14.84 -6.50
C LYS A 71 2.28 15.66 -6.82
N ILE A 72 2.70 16.53 -5.91
CA ILE A 72 3.93 17.34 -6.08
C ILE A 72 5.18 16.45 -6.11
N ILE A 73 5.30 15.46 -5.22
CA ILE A 73 6.44 14.53 -5.24
C ILE A 73 6.45 13.72 -6.54
N GLN A 74 5.29 13.25 -6.99
CA GLN A 74 5.16 12.46 -8.20
C GLN A 74 5.44 13.26 -9.47
N SER A 75 5.22 14.58 -9.51
CA SER A 75 5.50 15.37 -10.72
C SER A 75 6.98 15.44 -11.10
N TYR A 76 7.89 14.94 -10.24
CA TYR A 76 9.33 14.82 -10.53
C TYR A 76 9.74 13.41 -11.02
N PHE A 77 8.81 12.45 -11.16
CA PHE A 77 9.06 11.06 -11.58
C PHE A 77 8.03 10.58 -12.61
#